data_AF-C0FZD9-F1
#
_entry.id   AF-C0FZD9-F1
#
_cell.length_a   1.000
_cell.length_b   1.000
_cell.length_c   1.000
_cell.angle_alpha   90.00
_cell.angle_beta   90.00
_cell.angle_gamma   90.00
#
_symmetry.space_group_name_H-M   'P 1'
#
loop_
_entity.id
_entity.type
_entity.pdbx_description
1 polymer ?
#
loop_
_entity_poly.entity_id
_entity_poly.type
_entity_poly.pdbx_seq_one_letter_code
_entity_poly.pdbx_strand_id
1 'polypeptide(L)'
;MNIEPKKVWVVGHKNPDTDSICAAISYAYLKNQLGERQYVPKRAGAISEETRYVLDYFKVEDPKLITDVGAQLKDISIRKTAGISSQISLKKAWETMKKLDVVTLPVTNRLGKLEGVIVTKDIATSYMDVYDNRVLSKARTQYKNIAETLDGNIIAGNEHAYFIRGKVVVGASDPAYLSEYIEADDMVILGPQKEAQIRALESNASCIIVGRGFEVDPEVVQMANKKTVSLSQHHTTHFPLQGSSIRVCRSKNL
;
A
#
# COMPACT_ATOMS: atom_id res chain seq x y z
N MET A 1 4.24 -18.10 19.09
CA MET A 1 3.30 -18.50 18.01
C MET A 1 2.92 -19.95 18.27
N ASN A 2 1.68 -20.23 18.63
CA ASN A 2 1.18 -21.61 18.71
C ASN A 2 0.99 -22.12 17.28
N ILE A 3 1.95 -22.89 16.79
CA ILE A 3 1.75 -23.70 15.59
C ILE A 3 0.83 -24.83 16.06
N GLU A 4 -0.47 -24.74 15.80
CA GLU A 4 -1.33 -25.90 15.99
C GLU A 4 -0.71 -27.10 15.25
N PRO A 5 -0.59 -28.27 15.89
CA PRO A 5 -0.02 -29.43 15.24
C PRO A 5 -0.82 -29.73 13.96
N LYS A 6 -0.14 -29.70 12.81
CA LYS A 6 -0.75 -29.89 11.50
C LYS A 6 -1.41 -31.27 11.46
N LYS A 7 -2.75 -31.30 11.60
CA LYS A 7 -3.54 -32.53 11.61
C LYS A 7 -3.40 -33.24 10.27
N VAL A 8 -3.07 -34.53 10.31
CA VAL A 8 -3.02 -35.39 9.13
C VAL A 8 -4.29 -36.22 9.09
N TRP A 9 -5.04 -36.13 7.99
CA TRP A 9 -6.22 -36.97 7.80
C TRP A 9 -5.81 -38.30 7.19
N VAL A 10 -6.25 -39.40 7.83
CA VAL A 10 -6.07 -40.77 7.32
C VAL A 10 -7.39 -41.21 6.71
N VAL A 11 -7.37 -41.58 5.44
CA VAL A 11 -8.57 -41.90 4.66
C VAL A 11 -8.35 -43.21 3.92
N GLY A 12 -9.38 -44.07 3.91
CA GLY A 12 -9.43 -45.26 3.06
C GLY A 12 -9.92 -44.97 1.64
N HIS A 13 -10.44 -45.98 0.95
CA HIS A 13 -10.93 -45.82 -0.43
C HIS A 13 -12.19 -44.94 -0.54
N LYS A 14 -12.45 -44.42 -1.74
CA LYS A 14 -13.56 -43.49 -2.06
C LYS A 14 -14.94 -44.08 -1.80
N ASN A 15 -15.11 -45.38 -2.01
CA ASN A 15 -16.30 -46.13 -1.62
C ASN A 15 -15.90 -47.06 -0.46
N PRO A 16 -15.97 -46.58 0.79
CA PRO A 16 -15.36 -47.28 1.91
C PRO A 16 -16.14 -48.55 2.25
N ASP A 17 -15.44 -49.66 2.31
CA ASP A 17 -15.87 -50.90 2.96
C ASP A 17 -15.48 -50.90 4.45
N THR A 18 -15.98 -51.89 5.20
CA THR A 18 -15.68 -52.07 6.62
C THR A 18 -14.17 -52.08 6.85
N ASP A 19 -13.43 -52.80 6.02
CA ASP A 19 -11.98 -52.92 6.12
C ASP A 19 -11.27 -51.59 5.90
N SER A 20 -11.68 -50.78 4.91
CA SER A 20 -11.10 -49.45 4.68
C SER A 20 -11.32 -48.52 5.88
N ILE A 21 -12.49 -48.58 6.53
CA ILE A 21 -12.80 -47.76 7.70
C ILE A 21 -12.00 -48.23 8.92
N CYS A 22 -11.98 -49.53 9.18
CA CYS A 22 -11.20 -50.13 10.27
C CYS A 22 -9.69 -49.88 10.10
N ALA A 23 -9.17 -49.98 8.87
CA ALA A 23 -7.77 -49.69 8.57
C ALA A 23 -7.44 -48.21 8.82
N ALA A 24 -8.30 -47.27 8.41
CA ALA A 24 -8.09 -45.84 8.65
C ALA A 24 -8.07 -45.51 10.15
N ILE A 25 -8.99 -46.10 10.94
CA ILE A 25 -9.05 -45.93 12.40
C ILE A 25 -7.80 -46.52 13.06
N SER A 26 -7.47 -47.76 12.75
CA SER A 26 -6.34 -48.49 13.36
C SER A 26 -5.00 -47.84 13.01
N TYR A 27 -4.84 -47.38 11.76
CA TYR A 27 -3.62 -46.71 11.31
C TYR A 27 -3.46 -45.33 11.96
N ALA A 28 -4.55 -44.55 12.07
CA ALA A 28 -4.52 -43.28 12.79
C ALA A 28 -4.18 -43.49 14.27
N TYR A 29 -4.74 -44.53 14.90
CA TYR A 29 -4.43 -44.89 16.29
C TYR A 29 -2.94 -45.22 16.46
N LEU A 30 -2.41 -46.13 15.64
CA LEU A 30 -0.99 -46.51 15.67
C LEU A 30 -0.08 -45.30 15.49
N LYS A 31 -0.36 -44.45 14.50
CA LYS A 31 0.47 -43.27 14.20
C LYS A 31 0.44 -42.20 15.29
N ASN A 32 -0.68 -42.05 16.01
CA ASN A 32 -0.75 -41.17 17.19
C ASN A 32 0.09 -41.72 18.36
N GLN A 33 0.18 -43.04 18.54
CA GLN A 33 1.05 -43.66 19.56
C GLN A 33 2.55 -43.47 19.24
N LEU A 34 2.90 -43.42 17.96
CA LEU A 34 4.29 -43.21 17.50
C LEU A 34 4.75 -41.73 17.56
N GLY A 35 3.86 -40.79 17.89
CA GLY A 35 4.21 -39.43 18.32
C GLY A 35 4.65 -38.44 17.22
N GLU A 36 4.52 -38.77 15.93
CA GLU A 36 4.99 -37.89 14.85
C GLU A 36 4.13 -36.63 14.67
N ARG A 37 2.79 -36.79 14.65
CA ARG A 37 1.78 -35.74 14.39
C ARG A 37 0.43 -36.17 14.98
N GLN A 38 -0.57 -35.29 14.90
CA GLN A 38 -1.95 -35.67 15.19
C GLN A 38 -2.61 -36.27 13.94
N TYR A 39 -2.96 -37.56 14.00
CA TYR A 39 -3.62 -38.28 12.93
C TYR A 39 -5.11 -38.45 13.25
N VAL A 40 -5.98 -38.12 12.30
CA VAL A 40 -7.44 -38.20 12.49
C VAL A 40 -8.03 -39.10 11.41
N PRO A 41 -8.73 -40.19 11.78
CA PRO A 41 -9.39 -41.04 10.79
C PRO A 41 -10.59 -40.33 10.20
N LYS A 42 -10.78 -40.50 8.89
CA LYS A 42 -11.83 -39.87 8.11
C LYS A 42 -12.31 -40.83 7.02
N ARG A 43 -13.54 -40.65 6.55
CA ARG A 43 -14.13 -41.45 5.45
C ARG A 43 -14.34 -40.62 4.19
N ALA A 44 -14.23 -41.24 3.02
CA ALA A 44 -14.42 -40.60 1.72
C ALA A 44 -15.79 -40.89 1.07
N GLY A 45 -16.65 -41.65 1.73
CA GLY A 45 -17.97 -42.04 1.23
C GLY A 45 -18.95 -42.41 2.35
N ALA A 46 -20.16 -42.83 1.98
CA ALA A 46 -21.18 -43.29 2.92
C ALA A 46 -20.74 -44.57 3.65
N ILE A 47 -21.21 -44.74 4.89
CA ILE A 47 -20.96 -45.95 5.68
C ILE A 47 -22.06 -46.96 5.35
N SER A 48 -21.70 -48.23 5.12
CA SER A 48 -22.67 -49.31 4.94
C SER A 48 -23.31 -49.71 6.28
N GLU A 49 -24.47 -50.37 6.25
CA GLU A 49 -25.11 -50.86 7.49
C GLU A 49 -24.23 -51.89 8.23
N GLU A 50 -23.46 -52.70 7.50
CA GLU A 50 -22.49 -53.63 8.09
C GLU A 50 -21.39 -52.89 8.86
N THR A 51 -20.80 -51.86 8.26
CA THR A 51 -19.75 -51.10 8.94
C THR A 51 -20.32 -50.33 10.14
N ARG A 52 -21.54 -49.80 10.06
CA ARG A 52 -22.21 -49.17 11.20
C ARG A 52 -22.42 -50.16 12.35
N TYR A 53 -22.91 -51.36 12.05
CA TYR A 53 -23.08 -52.41 13.07
C TYR A 53 -21.76 -52.71 13.81
N VAL A 54 -20.65 -52.81 13.07
CA VAL A 54 -19.32 -53.03 13.66
C VAL A 54 -18.90 -51.86 14.55
N LEU A 55 -19.04 -50.61 14.07
CA LEU A 55 -18.69 -49.42 14.85
C LEU A 55 -19.52 -49.30 16.14
N ASP A 56 -20.83 -49.56 16.06
CA ASP A 56 -21.74 -49.54 17.21
C ASP A 56 -21.41 -50.64 18.22
N TYR A 57 -21.13 -51.86 17.74
CA TYR A 57 -20.76 -52.99 18.59
C TYR A 57 -19.49 -52.70 19.41
N PHE A 58 -18.47 -52.13 18.77
CA PHE A 58 -17.22 -51.76 19.42
C PHE A 58 -17.24 -50.36 20.07
N LYS A 59 -18.38 -49.64 20.00
CA LYS A 59 -18.59 -48.29 20.54
C LYS A 59 -17.53 -47.27 20.06
N VAL A 60 -17.15 -47.37 18.80
CA VAL A 60 -16.17 -46.48 18.16
C VAL A 60 -16.93 -45.35 17.45
N GLU A 61 -16.47 -44.10 17.61
CA GLU A 61 -17.08 -42.96 16.92
C GLU A 61 -16.93 -43.05 15.40
N ASP A 62 -18.01 -42.73 14.69
CA ASP A 62 -18.03 -42.64 13.23
C ASP A 62 -16.98 -41.64 12.70
N PRO A 63 -16.05 -42.08 11.81
CA PRO A 63 -15.15 -41.16 11.14
C PRO A 63 -15.92 -40.10 10.35
N LYS A 64 -15.52 -38.83 10.50
CA LYS A 64 -16.17 -37.73 9.78
C LYS A 64 -15.94 -37.87 8.27
N LEU A 65 -16.99 -37.58 7.50
CA LEU A 65 -16.94 -37.54 6.04
C LEU A 65 -16.06 -36.38 5.56
N ILE A 66 -15.17 -36.67 4.62
CA ILE A 66 -14.49 -35.69 3.79
C ILE A 66 -15.09 -35.77 2.39
N THR A 67 -15.52 -34.63 1.88
CA THR A 67 -16.04 -34.48 0.52
C THR A 67 -15.01 -33.92 -0.45
N ASP A 68 -14.00 -33.21 0.06
CA ASP A 68 -13.00 -32.54 -0.75
C ASP A 68 -11.62 -32.56 -0.05
N VAL A 69 -10.59 -32.91 -0.82
CA VAL A 69 -9.17 -32.89 -0.43
C VAL A 69 -8.35 -31.99 -1.37
N GLY A 70 -9.02 -31.14 -2.14
CA GLY A 70 -8.40 -30.15 -3.01
C GLY A 70 -7.50 -29.19 -2.24
N ALA A 71 -6.45 -28.74 -2.91
CA ALA A 71 -5.52 -27.77 -2.33
C ALA A 71 -6.25 -26.45 -2.03
N GLN A 72 -6.15 -25.98 -0.79
CA GLN A 72 -6.73 -24.71 -0.36
C GLN A 72 -5.66 -23.61 -0.38
N LEU A 73 -6.07 -22.34 -0.44
CA LEU A 73 -5.15 -21.20 -0.40
C LEU A 73 -4.23 -21.21 0.84
N LYS A 74 -4.71 -21.73 1.97
CA LYS A 74 -3.91 -21.89 3.21
C LYS A 74 -2.82 -22.96 3.09
N ASP A 75 -2.92 -23.86 2.11
CA ASP A 75 -1.96 -24.92 1.85
C ASP A 75 -0.80 -24.44 0.96
N ILE A 76 -0.95 -23.25 0.37
CA ILE A 76 0.06 -22.62 -0.48
C ILE A 76 0.92 -21.70 0.38
N SER A 77 2.24 -21.78 0.18
CA SER A 77 3.18 -20.82 0.75
C SER A 77 3.02 -19.47 0.06
N ILE A 78 2.34 -18.54 0.72
CA ILE A 78 2.15 -17.17 0.22
C ILE A 78 3.19 -16.24 0.86
N ARG A 79 3.85 -15.44 0.02
CA ARG A 79 4.72 -14.37 0.50
C ARG A 79 3.89 -13.29 1.19
N LYS A 80 4.16 -13.04 2.46
CA LYS A 80 3.51 -11.97 3.23
C LYS A 80 4.24 -10.66 2.98
N THR A 81 3.53 -9.68 2.43
CA THR A 81 4.04 -8.31 2.22
C THR A 81 3.27 -7.37 3.14
N ALA A 82 3.99 -6.51 3.86
CA ALA A 82 3.37 -5.50 4.69
C ALA A 82 2.59 -4.50 3.81
N GLY A 83 1.42 -4.08 4.29
CA GLY A 83 0.63 -3.05 3.65
C GLY A 83 1.26 -1.67 3.78
N ILE A 84 1.07 -0.84 2.76
CA ILE A 84 1.43 0.58 2.79
C ILE A 84 0.19 1.44 3.06
N SER A 85 0.38 2.62 3.65
CA SER A 85 -0.69 3.59 3.84
C SER A 85 -1.12 4.21 2.50
N SER A 86 -2.41 4.49 2.34
CA SER A 86 -2.95 5.26 1.21
C SER A 86 -2.49 6.72 1.18
N GLN A 87 -1.76 7.17 2.21
CA GLN A 87 -1.23 8.53 2.28
C GLN A 87 0.21 8.65 1.80
N ILE A 88 0.91 7.56 1.46
CA ILE A 88 2.31 7.65 1.01
C ILE A 88 2.43 8.20 -0.42
N SER A 89 3.59 8.75 -0.76
CA SER A 89 3.91 9.18 -2.11
C SER A 89 4.23 8.02 -3.05
N LEU A 90 4.06 8.21 -4.36
CA LEU A 90 4.49 7.25 -5.38
C LEU A 90 6.00 6.98 -5.34
N LYS A 91 6.82 7.99 -5.01
CA LYS A 91 8.27 7.83 -4.79
C LYS A 91 8.54 6.81 -3.68
N LYS A 92 7.91 6.99 -2.51
CA LYS A 92 8.02 6.06 -1.38
C LYS A 92 7.47 4.67 -1.70
N ALA A 93 6.37 4.59 -2.44
CA ALA A 93 5.81 3.32 -2.89
C ALA A 93 6.81 2.58 -3.80
N TRP A 94 7.43 3.29 -4.74
CA TRP A 94 8.44 2.75 -5.65
C TRP A 94 9.72 2.30 -4.92
N GLU A 95 10.21 3.10 -3.97
CA GLU A 95 11.35 2.73 -3.11
C GLU A 95 11.03 1.49 -2.27
N THR A 96 9.81 1.39 -1.74
CA THR A 96 9.34 0.21 -1.00
C THR A 96 9.27 -1.02 -1.90
N MET A 97 8.76 -0.88 -3.13
CA MET A 97 8.76 -1.94 -4.15
C MET A 97 10.18 -2.45 -4.43
N LYS A 98 11.14 -1.55 -4.65
CA LYS A 98 12.55 -1.90 -4.87
C LYS A 98 13.19 -2.58 -3.66
N LYS A 99 13.01 -2.02 -2.47
CA LYS A 99 13.59 -2.56 -1.23
C LYS A 99 13.06 -3.97 -0.93
N LEU A 100 11.79 -4.21 -1.20
CA LEU A 100 11.16 -5.50 -1.00
C LEU A 100 11.31 -6.42 -2.22
N ASP A 101 11.86 -5.98 -3.35
CA ASP A 101 11.87 -6.75 -4.59
C ASP A 101 10.46 -7.32 -4.93
N VAL A 102 9.49 -6.40 -5.04
CA VAL A 102 8.10 -6.69 -5.40
C VAL A 102 7.60 -5.71 -6.45
N VAL A 103 6.71 -6.18 -7.32
CA VAL A 103 6.06 -5.36 -8.37
C VAL A 103 4.66 -4.87 -7.96
N THR A 104 4.22 -5.23 -6.76
CA THR A 104 2.87 -4.98 -6.26
C THR A 104 2.91 -4.72 -4.76
N LEU A 105 2.23 -3.67 -4.31
CA LEU A 105 2.07 -3.36 -2.90
C LEU A 105 0.59 -3.31 -2.52
N PRO A 106 0.18 -3.98 -1.43
CA PRO A 106 -1.15 -3.81 -0.87
C PRO A 106 -1.23 -2.46 -0.15
N VAL A 107 -2.27 -1.70 -0.42
CA VAL A 107 -2.63 -0.46 0.29
C VAL A 107 -3.61 -0.83 1.38
N THR A 108 -3.26 -0.56 2.64
CA THR A 108 -4.06 -0.93 3.82
C THR A 108 -4.36 0.29 4.68
N ASN A 109 -5.52 0.25 5.34
CA ASN A 109 -5.88 1.25 6.33
C ASN A 109 -5.18 1.02 7.68
N ARG A 110 -5.44 1.91 8.65
CA ARG A 110 -4.87 1.83 10.02
C ARG A 110 -5.29 0.56 10.79
N LEU A 111 -6.38 -0.09 10.39
CA LEU A 111 -6.89 -1.33 10.98
C LEU A 111 -6.34 -2.59 10.28
N GLY A 112 -5.42 -2.43 9.31
CA GLY A 112 -4.88 -3.53 8.52
C GLY A 112 -5.83 -4.09 7.45
N LYS A 113 -6.97 -3.43 7.20
CA LYS A 113 -7.88 -3.81 6.12
C LYS A 113 -7.33 -3.33 4.79
N LEU A 114 -7.35 -4.21 3.79
CA LEU A 114 -6.98 -3.88 2.41
C LEU A 114 -7.95 -2.82 1.85
N GLU A 115 -7.41 -1.67 1.45
CA GLU A 115 -8.13 -0.62 0.73
C GLU A 115 -7.93 -0.75 -0.78
N GLY A 116 -6.81 -1.33 -1.23
CA GLY A 116 -6.58 -1.75 -2.61
C GLY A 116 -5.12 -2.07 -2.88
N VAL A 117 -4.67 -1.89 -4.12
CA VAL A 117 -3.36 -2.33 -4.59
C VAL A 117 -2.76 -1.30 -5.53
N ILE A 118 -1.44 -1.15 -5.49
CA ILE A 118 -0.67 -0.41 -6.49
C ILE A 118 0.34 -1.34 -7.17
N VAL A 119 0.40 -1.28 -8.50
CA VAL A 119 1.40 -1.98 -9.30
C VAL A 119 2.35 -1.02 -10.01
N THR A 120 3.49 -1.53 -10.46
CA THR A 120 4.48 -0.76 -11.25
C THR A 120 3.86 -0.09 -12.48
N LYS A 121 2.90 -0.75 -13.13
CA LYS A 121 2.14 -0.18 -14.26
C LYS A 121 1.36 1.07 -13.85
N ASP A 122 0.71 1.10 -12.69
CA ASP A 122 -0.06 2.27 -12.24
C ASP A 122 0.87 3.47 -12.02
N ILE A 123 2.09 3.22 -11.49
CA ILE A 123 3.12 4.26 -11.32
C ILE A 123 3.57 4.81 -12.68
N ALA A 124 3.82 3.93 -13.66
CA ALA A 124 4.20 4.32 -15.01
C ALA A 124 3.09 5.08 -15.74
N THR A 125 1.84 4.60 -15.70
CA THR A 125 0.67 5.29 -16.28
C THR A 125 0.48 6.65 -15.64
N SER A 126 0.60 6.72 -14.30
CA SER A 126 0.60 7.98 -13.59
C SER A 126 1.65 8.93 -14.18
N TYR A 127 2.91 8.51 -14.32
CA TYR A 127 3.97 9.32 -14.92
C TYR A 127 3.66 9.79 -16.36
N MET A 128 3.06 8.94 -17.19
CA MET A 128 2.82 9.24 -18.61
C MET A 128 1.59 10.13 -18.86
N ASP A 129 0.53 10.03 -18.06
CA ASP A 129 -0.72 10.79 -18.25
C ASP A 129 -0.67 12.23 -17.68
N VAL A 130 0.51 12.85 -17.62
CA VAL A 130 0.69 14.20 -17.05
C VAL A 130 0.34 15.27 -18.08
N TYR A 131 -0.95 15.57 -18.21
CA TYR A 131 -1.42 16.79 -18.88
C TYR A 131 -2.19 17.74 -17.94
N ASP A 132 -2.41 17.33 -16.69
CA ASP A 132 -3.22 18.08 -15.73
C ASP A 132 -2.37 18.72 -14.61
N ASN A 133 -2.20 20.04 -14.68
CA ASN A 133 -1.47 20.81 -13.67
C ASN A 133 -2.23 20.90 -12.32
N ARG A 134 -3.47 20.40 -12.23
CA ARG A 134 -4.27 20.32 -11.00
C ARG A 134 -4.25 18.92 -10.36
N VAL A 135 -3.39 18.01 -10.83
CA VAL A 135 -3.31 16.64 -10.29
C VAL A 135 -3.05 16.61 -8.77
N LEU A 136 -2.21 17.52 -8.25
CA LEU A 136 -1.89 17.57 -6.82
C LEU A 136 -3.09 17.97 -5.96
N SER A 137 -3.87 18.95 -6.40
CA SER A 137 -5.05 19.44 -5.67
C SER A 137 -6.19 18.42 -5.74
N LYS A 138 -6.39 17.78 -6.91
CA LYS A 138 -7.32 16.64 -7.06
C LYS A 138 -6.96 15.46 -6.17
N ALA A 139 -5.66 15.14 -6.08
CA ALA A 139 -5.16 14.08 -5.21
C ALA A 139 -5.27 14.44 -3.72
N ARG A 140 -5.40 15.72 -3.38
CA ARG A 140 -5.29 16.26 -2.01
C ARG A 140 -3.95 15.85 -1.39
N THR A 141 -2.87 16.23 -2.06
CA THR A 141 -1.51 15.85 -1.64
C THR A 141 -1.10 16.63 -0.38
N GLN A 142 -0.56 15.95 0.62
CA GLN A 142 -0.03 16.57 1.83
C GLN A 142 1.31 17.27 1.56
N TYR A 143 1.53 18.48 2.10
CA TYR A 143 2.78 19.23 1.87
C TYR A 143 4.03 18.48 2.29
N LYS A 144 3.97 17.71 3.38
CA LYS A 144 5.04 16.79 3.78
C LYS A 144 5.45 15.82 2.66
N ASN A 145 4.50 15.21 1.96
CA ASN A 145 4.80 14.32 0.83
C ASN A 145 5.45 15.08 -0.34
N ILE A 146 5.07 16.34 -0.53
CA ILE A 146 5.67 17.21 -1.55
C ILE A 146 7.14 17.45 -1.20
N ALA A 147 7.40 17.92 0.02
CA ALA A 147 8.74 18.18 0.53
C ALA A 147 9.64 16.94 0.44
N GLU A 148 9.18 15.79 0.95
CA GLU A 148 9.92 14.51 0.90
C GLU A 148 10.15 14.02 -0.54
N THR A 149 9.21 14.24 -1.45
CA THR A 149 9.40 13.84 -2.85
C THR A 149 10.48 14.67 -3.53
N LEU A 150 10.51 15.97 -3.20
CA LEU A 150 11.46 16.94 -3.73
C LEU A 150 12.80 16.95 -2.98
N ASP A 151 12.98 16.09 -1.98
CA ASP A 151 14.13 16.13 -1.06
C ASP A 151 14.37 17.55 -0.50
N GLY A 152 13.27 18.23 -0.15
CA GLY A 152 13.25 19.60 0.33
C GLY A 152 12.83 19.74 1.80
N ASN A 153 13.15 20.90 2.36
CA ASN A 153 12.77 21.33 3.70
C ASN A 153 11.59 22.29 3.65
N ILE A 154 10.68 22.18 4.62
CA ILE A 154 9.63 23.16 4.84
C ILE A 154 10.18 24.23 5.77
N ILE A 155 10.24 25.47 5.28
CA ILE A 155 10.83 26.60 6.02
C ILE A 155 9.77 27.49 6.68
N ALA A 156 8.53 27.44 6.19
CA ALA A 156 7.39 28.17 6.75
C ALA A 156 6.07 27.42 6.48
N GLY A 157 5.11 27.58 7.38
CA GLY A 157 3.76 27.00 7.26
C GLY A 157 3.59 25.62 7.92
N ASN A 158 2.48 24.94 7.61
CA ASN A 158 2.10 23.67 8.24
C ASN A 158 2.40 22.47 7.32
N GLU A 159 3.35 21.62 7.73
CA GLU A 159 3.74 20.41 6.97
C GLU A 159 2.62 19.38 6.81
N HIS A 160 1.68 19.34 7.76
CA HIS A 160 0.60 18.38 7.78
C HIS A 160 -0.63 18.82 6.98
N ALA A 161 -0.65 20.06 6.49
CA ALA A 161 -1.73 20.58 5.66
C ALA A 161 -1.73 19.93 4.27
N TYR A 162 -2.86 20.07 3.58
CA TYR A 162 -3.10 19.45 2.28
C TYR A 162 -3.27 20.51 1.21
N PHE A 163 -2.64 20.30 0.06
CA PHE A 163 -2.88 21.08 -1.14
C PHE A 163 -4.20 20.64 -1.76
N ILE A 164 -5.23 21.47 -1.66
CA ILE A 164 -6.63 21.14 -2.01
C ILE A 164 -7.18 21.90 -3.21
N ARG A 165 -6.56 23.02 -3.58
CA ARG A 165 -6.98 23.94 -4.64
C ARG A 165 -5.75 24.46 -5.39
N GLY A 166 -5.96 25.07 -6.54
CA GLY A 166 -4.89 25.60 -7.39
C GLY A 166 -4.26 24.59 -8.35
N LYS A 167 -3.44 25.11 -9.25
CA LYS A 167 -2.59 24.40 -10.22
C LYS A 167 -1.12 24.57 -9.83
N VAL A 168 -0.28 23.69 -10.36
CA VAL A 168 1.18 23.84 -10.29
C VAL A 168 1.63 24.73 -11.44
N VAL A 169 2.41 25.77 -11.11
CA VAL A 169 2.90 26.78 -12.05
C VAL A 169 4.40 26.96 -11.86
N VAL A 170 5.14 27.13 -12.95
CA VAL A 170 6.56 27.49 -12.93
C VAL A 170 6.69 28.97 -13.25
N GLY A 171 7.15 29.76 -12.29
CA GLY A 171 7.43 31.18 -12.48
C GLY A 171 8.84 31.39 -13.02
N ALA A 172 9.05 31.03 -14.30
CA ALA A 172 10.31 31.24 -15.01
C ALA A 172 10.36 32.58 -15.78
N SER A 173 9.24 33.30 -15.84
CA SER A 173 9.14 34.58 -16.54
C SER A 173 9.57 35.76 -15.66
N ASP A 174 9.71 36.92 -16.30
CA ASP A 174 10.00 38.19 -15.61
C ASP A 174 8.98 38.45 -14.48
N PRO A 175 9.45 38.88 -13.28
CA PRO A 175 8.58 39.15 -12.14
C PRO A 175 7.40 40.08 -12.41
N ALA A 176 7.52 40.98 -13.39
CA ALA A 176 6.45 41.89 -13.78
C ALA A 176 5.19 41.15 -14.26
N TYR A 177 5.35 40.01 -14.95
CA TYR A 177 4.26 39.26 -15.57
C TYR A 177 3.74 38.10 -14.70
N LEU A 178 4.36 37.82 -13.54
CA LEU A 178 3.95 36.73 -12.64
C LEU A 178 2.46 36.79 -12.26
N SER A 179 1.94 38.00 -12.04
CA SER A 179 0.54 38.23 -11.64
C SER A 179 -0.48 37.94 -12.75
N GLU A 180 -0.05 37.77 -14.00
CA GLU A 180 -0.97 37.48 -15.11
C GLU A 180 -1.39 36.01 -15.16
N TYR A 181 -0.59 35.11 -14.56
CA TYR A 181 -0.82 33.67 -14.68
C TYR A 181 -0.81 32.90 -13.35
N ILE A 182 -0.33 33.52 -12.26
CA ILE A 182 -0.48 33.00 -10.89
C ILE A 182 -1.87 33.39 -10.37
N GLU A 183 -2.66 32.39 -10.02
CA GLU A 183 -3.95 32.56 -9.36
C GLU A 183 -3.84 32.30 -7.86
N ALA A 184 -4.84 32.75 -7.10
CA ALA A 184 -4.97 32.39 -5.70
C ALA A 184 -5.04 30.86 -5.53
N ASP A 185 -4.48 30.36 -4.43
CA ASP A 185 -4.31 28.95 -4.11
C ASP A 185 -3.28 28.17 -4.96
N ASP A 186 -2.62 28.79 -5.95
CA ASP A 186 -1.64 28.07 -6.78
C ASP A 186 -0.39 27.63 -6.01
N MET A 187 0.25 26.59 -6.53
CA MET A 187 1.58 26.14 -6.12
C MET A 187 2.59 26.65 -7.14
N VAL A 188 3.47 27.55 -6.71
CA VAL A 188 4.37 28.26 -7.60
C VAL A 188 5.81 27.81 -7.36
N ILE A 189 6.47 27.37 -8.42
CA ILE A 189 7.88 27.00 -8.40
C ILE A 189 8.71 28.17 -8.92
N LEU A 190 9.63 28.66 -8.09
CA LEU A 190 10.39 29.90 -8.32
C LEU A 190 11.89 29.68 -8.17
N GLY A 191 12.65 30.60 -8.77
CA GLY A 191 14.08 30.75 -8.56
C GLY A 191 14.44 31.58 -7.31
N PRO A 192 15.71 31.99 -7.17
CA PRO A 192 16.21 32.72 -5.99
C PRO A 192 15.74 34.17 -5.90
N GLN A 193 15.11 34.71 -6.95
CA GLN A 193 14.74 36.13 -7.02
C GLN A 193 13.70 36.48 -5.95
N LYS A 194 14.07 37.36 -5.03
CA LYS A 194 13.22 37.79 -3.92
C LYS A 194 11.93 38.43 -4.41
N GLU A 195 12.02 39.31 -5.41
CA GLU A 195 10.89 40.03 -5.99
C GLU A 195 9.83 39.06 -6.54
N ALA A 196 10.27 37.99 -7.20
CA ALA A 196 9.37 36.95 -7.71
C ALA A 196 8.64 36.20 -6.58
N GLN A 197 9.36 35.89 -5.50
CA GLN A 197 8.80 35.20 -4.32
C GLN A 197 7.77 36.06 -3.60
N ILE A 198 8.07 37.35 -3.39
CA ILE A 198 7.13 38.31 -2.79
C ILE A 198 5.87 38.43 -3.66
N ARG A 199 6.01 38.56 -4.98
CA ARG A 199 4.88 38.71 -5.90
C ARG A 199 3.95 37.50 -5.91
N ALA A 200 4.50 36.29 -5.78
CA ALA A 200 3.70 35.08 -5.64
C ALA A 200 2.92 35.04 -4.31
N LEU A 201 3.54 35.50 -3.21
CA LEU A 201 2.85 35.63 -1.92
C LEU A 201 1.71 36.67 -1.98
N GLU A 202 1.93 37.81 -2.62
CA GLU A 202 0.91 38.85 -2.84
C GLU A 202 -0.29 38.33 -3.65
N SER A 203 -0.03 37.41 -4.58
CA SER A 203 -1.06 36.76 -5.40
C SER A 203 -1.85 35.68 -4.64
N ASN A 204 -1.61 35.51 -3.33
CA ASN A 204 -2.20 34.48 -2.47
C ASN A 204 -1.92 33.05 -2.96
N ALA A 205 -0.70 32.77 -3.42
CA ALA A 205 -0.26 31.40 -3.65
C ALA A 205 -0.36 30.57 -2.36
N SER A 206 -0.86 29.33 -2.45
CA SER A 206 -0.97 28.44 -1.29
C SER A 206 0.36 27.79 -0.93
N CYS A 207 1.27 27.67 -1.91
CA CYS A 207 2.60 27.13 -1.69
C CYS A 207 3.63 27.73 -2.65
N ILE A 208 4.82 28.02 -2.13
CA ILE A 208 5.98 28.42 -2.93
C ILE A 208 7.07 27.36 -2.78
N ILE A 209 7.61 26.91 -3.91
CA ILE A 209 8.76 26.01 -3.98
C ILE A 209 9.94 26.81 -4.53
N VAL A 210 10.96 27.00 -3.70
CA VAL A 210 12.23 27.60 -4.12
C VAL A 210 13.20 26.50 -4.52
N GLY A 211 13.58 26.49 -5.79
CA GLY A 211 14.49 25.49 -6.35
C GLY A 211 15.95 25.69 -5.93
N ARG A 212 16.76 24.64 -6.11
CA ARG A 212 18.25 24.65 -5.99
C ARG A 212 18.85 25.00 -4.62
N GLY A 213 18.07 25.03 -3.53
CA GLY A 213 18.61 25.21 -2.18
C GLY A 213 19.14 26.60 -1.89
N PHE A 214 18.65 27.60 -2.61
CA PHE A 214 18.95 28.98 -2.29
C PHE A 214 18.35 29.36 -0.93
N GLU A 215 19.10 30.15 -0.16
CA GLU A 215 18.56 30.76 1.04
C GLU A 215 17.40 31.69 0.69
N VAL A 216 16.32 31.57 1.46
CA VAL A 216 15.13 32.40 1.30
C VAL A 216 15.25 33.57 2.27
N ASP A 217 15.06 34.78 1.74
CA ASP A 217 15.15 36.01 2.52
C ASP A 217 14.19 35.97 3.73
N PRO A 218 14.61 36.39 4.94
CA PRO A 218 13.78 36.39 6.14
C PRO A 218 12.44 37.10 5.97
N GLU A 219 12.37 38.15 5.13
CA GLU A 219 11.14 38.87 4.82
C GLU A 219 10.12 37.95 4.12
N VAL A 220 10.57 37.15 3.14
CA VAL A 220 9.74 36.17 2.43
C VAL A 220 9.25 35.09 3.39
N VAL A 221 10.11 34.61 4.30
CA VAL A 221 9.74 33.63 5.33
C VAL A 221 8.67 34.19 6.27
N GLN A 222 8.84 35.44 6.71
CA GLN A 222 7.89 36.12 7.60
C GLN A 222 6.53 36.34 6.93
N MET A 223 6.53 36.70 5.64
CA MET A 223 5.30 36.82 4.85
C MET A 223 4.62 35.45 4.68
N ALA A 224 5.37 34.40 4.37
CA ALA A 224 4.85 33.05 4.20
C ALA A 224 4.20 32.50 5.48
N ASN A 225 4.82 32.70 6.65
CA ASN A 225 4.30 32.22 7.95
C ASN A 225 2.88 32.69 8.28
N LYS A 226 2.39 33.77 7.65
CA LYS A 226 1.05 34.28 7.89
C LYS A 226 -0.04 33.50 7.13
N LYS A 227 0.26 32.90 5.96
CA LYS A 227 -0.79 32.37 5.06
C LYS A 227 -0.38 31.22 4.11
N THR A 228 0.91 30.92 3.94
CA THR A 228 1.42 30.10 2.82
C THR A 228 2.47 29.09 3.28
N VAL A 229 2.54 27.92 2.63
CA VAL A 229 3.60 26.94 2.89
C VAL A 229 4.80 27.20 1.97
N SER A 230 5.98 27.46 2.53
CA SER A 230 7.21 27.65 1.76
C SER A 230 8.13 26.45 1.89
N LEU A 231 8.59 25.96 0.73
CA LEU A 231 9.47 24.80 0.58
C LEU A 231 10.80 25.25 -0.06
N SER A 232 11.93 24.83 0.52
CA SER A 232 13.26 24.97 -0.07
C SER A 232 13.80 23.58 -0.44
N GLN A 233 14.09 23.33 -1.70
CA GLN A 233 14.71 22.06 -2.13
C GLN A 233 16.19 22.01 -1.76
N HIS A 234 16.74 20.86 -1.35
CA HIS A 234 18.20 20.70 -1.26
C HIS A 234 18.83 20.44 -2.62
N HIS A 235 20.11 20.80 -2.75
CA HIS A 235 20.91 20.77 -3.97
C HIS A 235 20.84 19.40 -4.68
N THR A 236 19.92 19.26 -5.63
CA THR A 236 19.85 18.10 -6.53
C THR A 236 19.77 18.62 -7.96
N THR A 237 20.73 18.20 -8.78
CA THR A 237 21.01 18.65 -10.16
C THR A 237 19.92 18.30 -11.18
N HIS A 238 18.77 17.79 -10.74
CA HIS A 238 17.64 17.45 -11.58
C HIS A 238 16.37 18.05 -10.99
N PHE A 239 15.80 19.02 -11.70
CA PHE A 239 14.38 19.30 -11.63
C PHE A 239 13.70 18.10 -12.30
N PRO A 240 13.08 17.16 -11.58
CA PRO A 240 12.40 16.10 -12.24
C PRO A 240 10.93 16.48 -12.35
N LEU A 241 10.53 17.76 -12.35
CA LEU A 241 9.12 18.13 -12.42
C LEU A 241 8.49 17.90 -13.80
N GLN A 242 9.29 17.56 -14.82
CA GLN A 242 8.79 16.92 -16.04
C GLN A 242 8.53 15.40 -15.89
N GLY A 243 8.63 14.83 -14.68
CA GLY A 243 8.49 13.39 -14.47
C GLY A 243 8.16 12.89 -13.06
N SER A 244 8.84 13.38 -12.02
CA SER A 244 8.53 13.16 -10.60
C SER A 244 7.17 13.72 -10.25
N SER A 245 6.17 12.90 -10.53
CA SER A 245 4.85 12.99 -9.99
C SER A 245 4.93 12.89 -8.47
N ILE A 246 4.94 14.03 -7.80
CA ILE A 246 4.49 14.14 -6.42
C ILE A 246 3.04 13.64 -6.43
N ARG A 247 2.78 12.38 -6.13
CA ARG A 247 1.41 11.84 -6.13
C ARG A 247 1.21 10.97 -4.93
N VAL A 248 0.04 11.11 -4.33
CA VAL A 248 -0.42 10.23 -3.25
C VAL A 248 -1.00 8.97 -3.88
N CYS A 249 -0.64 7.81 -3.32
CA CYS A 249 -1.25 6.53 -3.68
C CYS A 249 -2.77 6.58 -3.45
N ARG A 250 -3.59 6.77 -4.50
CA ARG A 250 -5.01 6.43 -4.43
C ARG A 250 -5.22 5.01 -4.88
N SER A 251 -5.70 4.20 -3.95
CA SER A 251 -6.20 2.85 -4.20
C SER A 251 -7.31 2.87 -5.26
N LYS A 252 -7.33 1.87 -6.14
CA LYS A 252 -8.54 1.44 -6.85
C LYS A 252 -9.39 0.64 -5.86
N ASN A 253 -10.59 1.12 -5.56
CA ASN A 253 -11.60 0.32 -4.88
C ASN A 253 -11.87 -0.94 -5.74
N LEU A 254 -11.72 -2.10 -5.12
CA LEU A 254 -12.21 -3.37 -5.64
C LEU A 254 -13.75 -3.40 -5.59
#